data_AF-A0ABD0NCD5-F1
#
_entry.id   AF-A0ABD0NCD5-F1
#
_cell.length_a   1.000
_cell.length_b   1.000
_cell.length_c   1.000
_cell.angle_alpha   90.00
_cell.angle_beta   90.00
_cell.angle_gamma   90.00
#
_symmetry.space_group_name_H-M   'P 1'
#
loop_
_entity.id
_entity.type
_entity.pdbx_description
1 polymer ?
#
loop_
_entity_poly.entity_id
_entity_poly.type
_entity_poly.pdbx_seq_one_letter_code
_entity_poly.pdbx_strand_id
1 'polypeptide(L)'
;MTVPSQLKISGHCVSVINLIGLHETAVDLHPLTGQLVNENEIIAFIFVVRLGQLTDADKMVFGDRVLQFVMILFTYESQEESDSIIDDLKKNSALERLTEKCGGRYHTCSKNMNS
;
A
#
# COMPACT_ATOMS: atom_id res chain seq x y z
N MET A 1 15.46 11.78 -8.28
CA MET A 1 14.53 12.69 -7.59
C MET A 1 13.15 12.43 -8.19
N THR A 2 12.22 11.86 -7.44
CA THR A 2 10.86 11.58 -7.92
C THR A 2 10.02 12.86 -7.83
N VAL A 3 9.36 13.23 -8.92
CA VAL A 3 8.51 14.44 -8.99
C VAL A 3 7.10 14.07 -8.53
N PRO A 4 6.51 14.77 -7.53
CA PRO A 4 5.13 14.54 -7.13
C PRO A 4 4.17 14.81 -8.29
N SER A 5 3.23 13.89 -8.51
CA SER A 5 2.10 14.11 -9.43
C SER A 5 0.95 14.73 -8.65
N GLN A 6 0.46 15.89 -9.09
CA GLN A 6 -0.64 16.58 -8.44
C GLN A 6 -1.96 16.35 -9.18
N LEU A 7 -3.01 16.07 -8.43
CA LEU A 7 -4.36 15.86 -8.95
C LEU A 7 -5.39 16.63 -8.11
N LYS A 8 -6.50 17.05 -8.73
CA LYS A 8 -7.62 17.64 -8.01
C LYS A 8 -8.78 16.65 -7.96
N ILE A 9 -9.12 16.16 -6.77
CA ILE A 9 -10.18 15.17 -6.54
C ILE A 9 -11.21 15.80 -5.61
N SER A 10 -12.46 15.92 -6.07
CA SER A 10 -13.57 16.46 -5.26
C SER A 10 -13.23 17.79 -4.56
N GLY A 11 -12.53 18.68 -5.26
CA GLY A 11 -12.11 19.99 -4.72
C GLY A 11 -10.80 20.00 -3.94
N HIS A 12 -10.23 18.84 -3.60
CA HIS A 12 -8.99 18.70 -2.83
C HIS A 12 -7.79 18.50 -3.76
N CYS A 13 -6.68 19.18 -3.49
CA CYS A 13 -5.41 18.95 -4.19
C CYS A 13 -4.67 17.80 -3.51
N VAL A 14 -4.45 16.71 -4.24
CA VAL A 14 -3.74 15.52 -3.79
C VAL A 14 -2.41 15.44 -4.52
N SER A 15 -1.30 15.30 -3.77
CA SER A 15 0.02 15.03 -4.34
C SER A 15 0.38 13.57 -4.13
N VAL A 16 0.71 12.87 -5.21
CA VAL A 16 1.12 11.46 -5.18
C VAL A 16 2.60 11.37 -5.53
N ILE A 17 3.37 10.76 -4.64
CA ILE A 17 4.80 10.53 -4.84
C ILE A 17 5.00 9.03 -5.03
N ASN A 18 5.41 8.63 -6.23
CA ASN A 18 5.74 7.24 -6.48
C ASN A 18 7.15 6.95 -5.95
N LEU A 19 7.26 6.00 -5.02
CA LEU A 19 8.53 5.54 -4.46
C LEU A 19 8.96 4.25 -5.18
N ILE A 20 9.51 4.41 -6.39
CA ILE A 20 10.04 3.28 -7.16
C ILE A 20 11.37 2.84 -6.54
N GLY A 21 11.54 1.55 -6.21
CA GLY A 21 12.83 0.98 -5.76
C GLY A 21 12.97 0.68 -4.26
N LEU A 22 11.90 0.73 -3.46
CA LEU A 22 11.96 0.42 -2.01
C LEU A 22 12.27 -1.06 -1.69
N HIS A 23 12.39 -1.93 -2.69
CA HIS A 23 12.62 -3.35 -2.53
C HIS A 23 14.11 -3.72 -2.31
N GLU A 24 15.07 -2.86 -2.72
CA GLU A 24 16.50 -3.22 -2.64
C GLU A 24 17.16 -2.89 -1.30
N THR A 25 16.54 -2.03 -0.51
CA THR A 25 16.90 -1.85 0.90
C THR A 25 15.58 -1.82 1.64
N ALA A 26 15.37 -2.75 2.58
CA ALA A 26 14.31 -2.63 3.55
C ALA A 26 14.55 -1.31 4.29
N VAL A 27 14.01 -0.22 3.76
CA VAL A 27 14.06 1.08 4.40
C VAL A 27 13.15 0.91 5.60
N ASP A 28 13.76 0.74 6.76
CA ASP A 28 13.05 0.85 8.00
C ASP A 28 12.43 2.25 8.03
N LEU A 29 11.14 2.35 7.71
CA LEU A 29 10.40 3.60 7.73
C LEU A 29 10.08 4.02 9.17
N HIS A 30 10.42 3.21 10.18
CA HIS A 30 10.18 3.48 11.59
C HIS A 30 10.84 4.78 12.11
N PRO A 31 12.09 5.13 11.75
CA PRO A 31 12.70 6.41 12.14
C PRO A 31 12.11 7.59 11.38
N LEU A 32 11.72 7.37 10.12
CA LEU A 32 11.18 8.42 9.25
C LEU A 32 9.69 8.67 9.48
N THR A 33 8.97 7.78 10.18
CA THR A 33 7.51 7.89 10.33
C THR A 33 7.11 9.17 11.04
N GLY A 34 7.86 9.57 12.07
CA GLY A 34 7.61 10.82 12.79
C GLY A 34 7.78 12.05 11.91
N GLN A 35 8.82 12.08 11.07
CA GLN A 35 9.10 13.19 10.15
C GLN A 35 8.15 13.21 8.95
N LEU A 36 7.83 12.05 8.39
CA LEU A 36 6.91 11.92 7.25
C LEU A 36 5.49 12.34 7.61
N VAL A 37 5.00 11.94 8.79
CA VAL A 37 3.64 12.26 9.25
C VAL A 37 3.55 13.69 9.79
N ASN A 38 4.52 14.15 10.59
CA ASN A 38 4.40 15.44 11.26
C ASN A 38 4.97 16.63 10.46
N GLU A 39 6.00 16.43 9.62
CA GLU A 39 6.67 17.53 8.92
C GLU A 39 6.28 17.63 7.43
N ASN A 40 5.82 16.53 6.82
CA ASN A 40 5.54 16.48 5.37
C ASN A 40 4.04 16.35 5.03
N GLU A 41 3.14 16.47 6.00
CA GLU A 41 1.68 16.37 5.82
C GLU A 41 1.23 15.11 5.06
N ILE A 42 2.00 14.01 5.13
CA ILE A 42 1.64 12.75 4.47
C ILE A 42 0.45 12.15 5.20
N ILE A 43 -0.69 12.11 4.51
CA ILE A 43 -1.96 11.64 5.06
C ILE A 43 -2.14 10.12 4.98
N ALA A 44 -1.43 9.45 4.07
CA ALA A 44 -1.52 8.00 3.88
C ALA A 44 -0.32 7.43 3.11
N PHE A 45 -0.01 6.17 3.38
CA PHE A 45 0.87 5.34 2.56
C PHE A 45 0.04 4.31 1.79
N ILE A 46 0.31 4.14 0.50
CA ILE A 46 -0.35 3.12 -0.33
C ILE A 46 0.66 2.05 -0.68
N PHE A 47 0.46 0.84 -0.18
CA PHE A 47 1.29 -0.32 -0.50
C PHE A 47 0.65 -1.11 -1.63
N VAL A 48 1.19 -0.96 -2.85
CA VAL A 48 0.65 -1.57 -4.06
C VAL A 48 1.27 -2.95 -4.27
N VAL A 49 0.43 -3.99 -4.29
CA VAL A 49 0.89 -5.38 -4.39
C VAL A 49 0.01 -6.20 -5.33
N ARG A 50 0.59 -7.21 -5.99
CA ARG A 50 -0.18 -8.34 -6.51
C ARG A 50 -0.13 -9.47 -5.50
N LEU A 51 -1.25 -10.16 -5.29
CA LEU A 51 -1.38 -11.14 -4.24
C LEU A 51 -0.36 -12.29 -4.36
N GLY A 52 -0.11 -12.76 -5.58
CA GLY A 52 0.91 -13.78 -5.86
C GLY A 52 2.36 -13.31 -5.71
N GLN A 53 2.60 -12.01 -5.45
CA GLN A 53 3.93 -11.43 -5.28
C GLN A 53 4.24 -11.06 -3.83
N LEU A 54 3.30 -11.27 -2.90
CA LEU A 54 3.53 -10.97 -1.50
C LEU A 54 4.40 -12.04 -0.83
N THR A 55 5.61 -11.69 -0.45
CA THR A 55 6.52 -12.54 0.31
C THR A 55 6.45 -12.26 1.81
N ASP A 56 6.97 -13.15 2.64
CA ASP A 56 7.10 -12.89 4.08
C ASP A 56 8.04 -11.70 4.37
N ALA A 57 9.00 -11.43 3.48
CA ALA A 57 9.86 -10.26 3.57
C ALA A 57 9.07 -8.96 3.41
N ASP A 58 8.11 -8.90 2.48
CA ASP A 58 7.24 -7.74 2.26
C ASP A 58 6.38 -7.40 3.48
N LYS A 59 6.02 -8.42 4.28
CA LYS A 59 5.26 -8.27 5.53
C LYS A 59 6.09 -7.64 6.66
N MET A 60 7.43 -7.64 6.53
CA MET A 60 8.35 -7.11 7.55
C MET A 60 8.89 -5.71 7.22
N VAL A 61 8.61 -5.17 6.02
CA VAL A 61 9.15 -3.87 5.58
C VAL A 61 8.58 -2.69 6.35
N PHE A 62 7.36 -2.80 6.85
CA PHE A 62 6.69 -1.72 7.57
C PHE A 62 6.72 -1.99 9.07
N GLY A 63 7.41 -1.13 9.84
CA GLY A 63 7.29 -1.13 11.30
C GLY A 63 5.84 -0.88 11.74
N ASP A 64 5.44 -1.42 12.90
CA ASP A 64 4.03 -1.40 13.36
C ASP A 64 3.42 0.01 13.41
N ARG A 65 4.23 1.04 13.70
CA ARG A 65 3.79 2.46 13.69
C ARG A 65 3.47 2.99 12.29
N VAL A 66 4.10 2.47 11.24
CA VAL A 66 3.86 2.88 9.85
C VAL A 66 2.58 2.23 9.35
N LEU A 67 2.35 0.96 9.71
CA LEU A 67 1.18 0.17 9.29
C LEU A 67 -0.15 0.86 9.65
N GLN A 68 -0.19 1.65 10.73
CA GLN A 68 -1.38 2.43 11.11
C GLN A 68 -1.77 3.55 10.11
N PHE A 69 -0.88 3.89 9.16
CA PHE A 69 -1.12 4.87 8.08
C PHE A 69 -1.13 4.20 6.68
N VAL A 70 -0.95 2.88 6.62
CA VAL A 70 -0.89 2.13 5.35
C VAL A 70 -2.30 1.69 4.94
N MET A 71 -2.58 1.85 3.65
CA MET A 71 -3.64 1.17 2.91
C MET A 71 -3.00 0.20 1.91
N ILE A 72 -3.46 -1.05 1.88
CA ILE A 72 -2.97 -2.04 0.92
C ILE A 72 -3.82 -1.95 -0.35
N LEU A 73 -3.18 -1.73 -1.51
CA LEU A 73 -3.85 -1.73 -2.80
C LEU A 73 -3.48 -3.02 -3.54
N PHE A 74 -4.39 -3.99 -3.54
CA PHE A 74 -4.24 -5.21 -4.31
C PHE A 74 -4.56 -4.93 -5.78
N THR A 75 -3.61 -5.22 -6.66
CA THR A 75 -3.81 -5.06 -8.11
C THR A 75 -4.10 -6.39 -8.76
N TYR A 76 -4.90 -6.38 -9.83
CA TYR A 76 -5.23 -7.57 -10.62
C TYR A 76 -5.33 -7.24 -12.11
N GLU A 77 -5.14 -8.23 -12.97
CA GLU A 77 -5.23 -8.11 -14.43
C GLU A 77 -6.45 -8.84 -15.01
N SER A 78 -7.05 -9.78 -14.27
CA SER A 78 -8.28 -10.50 -14.66
C SER A 78 -9.32 -10.53 -13.53
N GLN A 79 -10.59 -10.77 -13.88
CA GLN A 79 -11.66 -10.93 -12.87
C GLN A 79 -11.44 -12.16 -12.00
N GLU A 80 -10.89 -13.23 -12.58
CA GLU A 80 -10.51 -14.45 -11.85
C GLU A 80 -9.48 -14.16 -10.75
N GLU A 81 -8.49 -13.30 -11.04
CA GLU A 81 -7.50 -12.86 -10.05
C GLU A 81 -8.14 -12.00 -8.96
N SER A 82 -9.10 -11.13 -9.33
CA SER A 82 -9.88 -10.35 -8.35
C SER A 82 -10.66 -11.24 -7.38
N ASP A 83 -11.33 -12.27 -7.90
CA ASP A 83 -12.10 -13.21 -7.09
C ASP A 83 -11.17 -14.03 -6.18
N SER A 84 -9.99 -14.45 -6.69
CA SER A 84 -8.95 -15.10 -5.88
C SER A 84 -8.48 -14.21 -4.74
N ILE A 85 -8.23 -12.91 -4.98
CA ILE A 85 -7.82 -11.97 -3.93
C ILE A 85 -8.83 -11.95 -2.78
N ILE A 86 -10.13 -11.90 -3.10
CA ILE A 86 -11.19 -11.89 -2.08
C ILE A 86 -11.22 -13.20 -1.30
N ASP A 87 -11.04 -14.32 -1.97
CA ASP A 87 -11.01 -15.65 -1.36
C ASP A 87 -9.78 -15.85 -0.47
N ASP A 88 -8.61 -15.40 -0.93
CA ASP A 88 -7.36 -15.49 -0.20
C ASP A 88 -7.36 -14.58 1.03
N LEU A 89 -7.95 -13.39 0.95
CA LEU A 89 -8.17 -12.53 2.12
C LEU A 89 -9.01 -13.20 3.21
N LYS A 90 -9.89 -14.15 2.85
CA LYS A 90 -10.70 -14.92 3.82
C LYS A 90 -10.01 -16.19 4.32
N LYS A 91 -9.12 -16.79 3.52
CA LYS A 91 -8.55 -18.12 3.78
C LYS A 91 -7.11 -18.08 4.26
N ASN A 92 -6.37 -17.01 3.98
CA ASN A 92 -4.96 -16.86 4.29
C ASN A 92 -4.78 -16.01 5.55
N SER A 93 -4.55 -16.67 6.69
CA SER A 93 -4.36 -16.03 7.99
C SER A 93 -3.19 -15.05 8.03
N ALA A 94 -2.18 -15.21 7.17
CA ALA A 94 -1.08 -14.26 7.11
C ALA A 94 -1.47 -12.96 6.40
N LEU A 95 -2.34 -13.04 5.38
CA LEU A 95 -2.92 -11.87 4.70
C LEU A 95 -3.92 -11.16 5.60
N GLU A 96 -4.79 -11.92 6.27
CA GLU A 96 -5.72 -11.40 7.28
C GLU A 96 -4.98 -10.62 8.37
N ARG A 97 -3.91 -11.20 8.95
CA ARG A 97 -3.11 -10.51 9.97
C ARG A 97 -2.44 -9.23 9.44
N LEU A 98 -2.04 -9.22 8.17
CA LEU A 98 -1.45 -8.02 7.54
C LEU A 98 -2.50 -6.92 7.38
N THR A 99 -3.70 -7.24 6.88
CA THR A 99 -4.78 -6.25 6.74
C THR A 99 -5.25 -5.74 8.10
N GLU A 100 -5.32 -6.60 9.12
CA GLU A 100 -5.61 -6.21 10.51
C GLU A 100 -4.58 -5.22 11.07
N LYS A 101 -3.28 -5.47 10.87
CA LYS A 101 -2.22 -4.52 11.26
C LYS A 101 -2.35 -3.17 10.53
N CYS A 102 -2.88 -3.19 9.31
CA CYS A 102 -3.26 -2.00 8.56
C CYS A 102 -4.65 -1.45 8.94
N GLY A 103 -5.21 -1.81 10.10
CA GLY A 103 -6.52 -1.33 10.55
C GLY A 103 -7.69 -1.72 9.64
N GLY A 104 -7.57 -2.84 8.92
CA GLY A 104 -8.53 -3.30 7.93
C GLY A 104 -8.54 -2.51 6.61
N ARG A 105 -7.58 -1.61 6.39
CA ARG A 105 -7.53 -0.74 5.20
C ARG A 105 -6.93 -1.46 4.01
N TYR A 106 -7.78 -1.90 3.09
CA TYR A 106 -7.36 -2.37 1.78
C TYR A 106 -8.36 -2.01 0.68
N HIS A 107 -7.91 -2.04 -0.57
CA HIS A 107 -8.74 -1.93 -1.75
C HIS A 107 -8.21 -2.81 -2.87
N THR A 108 -9.05 -3.16 -3.84
CA THR A 108 -8.65 -3.89 -5.05
C THR A 108 -8.75 -2.97 -6.27
N CYS A 109 -7.83 -3.08 -7.21
CA CYS A 109 -7.80 -2.23 -8.41
C CYS A 109 -7.35 -3.03 -9.63
N SER A 110 -8.09 -2.91 -10.73
CA SER A 110 -7.65 -3.46 -12.00
C SER A 110 -6.50 -2.63 -12.55
N LYS A 111 -5.39 -3.28 -12.89
CA LYS A 111 -4.21 -2.62 -13.47
C LYS A 111 -4.49 -2.01 -14.85
N ASN A 112 -5.53 -2.48 -15.52
CA ASN A 112 -5.94 -2.01 -16.84
C ASN A 112 -6.89 -0.80 -16.78
N MET A 113 -7.12 -0.20 -15.61
CA MET A 113 -7.92 1.02 -15.50
C MET A 113 -7.12 2.22 -16.03
N ASN A 114 -7.26 2.45 -17.34
CA ASN A 114 -7.05 3.76 -17.92
C ASN A 114 -8.38 4.50 -17.85
N SER A 115 -8.64 5.24 -16.77
CA SER A 115 -9.75 6.21 -16.73
C SER A 115 -9.36 7.51 -17.42
#